data_AF-A0A4Y7R6X5-F1
#
_entry.id   AF-A0A4Y7R6X5-F1
#
_cell.length_a   1.000
_cell.length_b   1.000
_cell.length_c   1.000
_cell.angle_alpha   90.00
_cell.angle_beta   90.00
_cell.angle_gamma   90.00
#
_symmetry.space_group_name_H-M   'P 1'
#
loop_
_entity.id
_entity.type
_entity.pdbx_description
1 polymer ?
#
loop_
_entity_poly.entity_id
_entity_poly.type
_entity_poly.pdbx_seq_one_letter_code
_entity_poly.pdbx_strand_id
1 'polypeptide(L)' 'MHCSELLEEIEELRSEMYSLFSSDAVCASLLDISQQLDDLIVRYYRRVA' A
#
# COMPACT_ATOMS: atom_id res chain seq x y z
N MET A 1 -15.57 -2.39 -1.79
CA MET A 1 -14.49 -3.37 -1.65
C MET A 1 -14.75 -4.29 -0.50
N HIS A 2 -14.56 -5.58 -0.70
CA HIS A 2 -14.48 -6.58 0.37
C HIS A 2 -13.11 -6.52 1.06
N CYS A 3 -12.99 -7.09 2.27
CA CYS A 3 -11.73 -7.13 3.01
C CYS A 3 -10.62 -7.91 2.27
N SER A 4 -11.00 -8.92 1.47
CA SER A 4 -10.08 -9.66 0.60
C SER A 4 -9.46 -8.77 -0.47
N GLU A 5 -10.27 -7.94 -1.13
CA GLU A 5 -9.81 -6.99 -2.15
C GLU A 5 -8.88 -5.92 -1.54
N LEU A 6 -9.17 -5.48 -0.31
CA LEU A 6 -8.29 -4.55 0.42
C LEU A 6 -6.93 -5.19 0.74
N LEU A 7 -6.90 -6.47 1.12
CA LEU A 7 -5.64 -7.16 1.38
C LEU A 7 -4.82 -7.35 0.10
N GLU A 8 -5.47 -7.68 -1.00
CA GLU A 8 -4.83 -7.87 -2.30
C GLU A 8 -4.17 -6.56 -2.77
N GLU A 9 -4.89 -5.44 -2.69
CA GLU A 9 -4.36 -4.11 -3.06
C GLU A 9 -3.23 -3.65 -2.12
N ILE A 10 -3.27 -3.99 -0.83
CA ILE A 10 -2.17 -3.74 0.12
C ILE A 10 -0.91 -4.53 -0.27
N GLU A 11 -1.04 -5.80 -0.63
CA GLU A 11 0.11 -6.63 -1.02
C GLU A 11 0.70 -6.18 -2.37
N GLU A 12 -0.13 -5.79 -3.33
CA GLU A 12 0.32 -5.21 -4.60
C GLU A 12 1.13 -3.93 -4.39
N LEU A 13 0.62 -2.97 -3.60
CA LEU A 13 1.31 -1.72 -3.32
C LEU A 13 2.61 -1.93 -2.52
N ARG A 14 2.66 -2.91 -1.60
CA ARG A 14 3.92 -3.28 -0.93
C ARG A 14 4.95 -3.80 -1.92
N SER A 15 4.54 -4.66 -2.84
CA SER A 15 5.41 -5.21 -3.88
C SER A 15 5.98 -4.09 -4.76
N GLU A 16 5.13 -3.14 -5.17
CA GLU A 16 5.55 -1.97 -5.93
C GLU A 16 6.55 -1.11 -5.14
N MET A 17 6.26 -0.84 -3.86
CA MET A 17 7.17 -0.10 -2.99
C MET A 17 8.54 -0.77 -2.89
N TYR A 18 8.60 -2.08 -2.69
CA TYR A 18 9.86 -2.84 -2.64
C TYR A 18 10.62 -2.80 -3.96
N SER A 19 9.91 -2.85 -5.09
CA SER A 19 10.53 -2.72 -6.41
C SER A 19 11.18 -1.34 -6.58
N LEU A 20 10.55 -0.28 -6.08
CA LEU A 20 11.07 1.08 -6.12
C LEU A 20 12.27 1.27 -5.21
N PHE A 21 12.30 0.65 -4.02
CA PHE A 21 13.47 0.63 -3.13
C PHE A 21 14.72 0.00 -3.79
N SER A 22 14.53 -0.92 -4.72
CA SER A 22 15.64 -1.59 -5.43
C SER A 22 16.21 -0.73 -6.57
N SER A 23 15.51 0.33 -6.95
CA SER A 23 15.97 1.35 -7.89
C SER A 23 16.34 2.62 -7.12
N ASP A 24 17.20 3.48 -7.67
CA ASP A 24 17.47 4.84 -7.14
C ASP A 24 16.23 5.76 -7.32
N ALA A 25 15.02 5.20 -7.22
CA ALA A 25 13.77 5.88 -7.52
C ALA A 25 13.47 6.98 -6.51
N VAL A 26 12.92 8.04 -7.08
CA VAL A 26 12.60 9.32 -6.47
C VAL A 26 11.74 9.14 -5.23
N CYS A 27 12.20 9.68 -4.09
CA CYS A 27 11.49 9.68 -2.79
C CYS A 27 9.99 10.03 -2.87
N ALA A 28 9.57 10.81 -3.87
CA ALA A 28 8.18 11.21 -4.06
C ALA A 28 7.24 10.01 -4.35
N SER A 29 7.65 9.05 -5.19
CA SER A 29 6.83 7.88 -5.51
C SER A 29 6.71 6.93 -4.31
N LEU A 30 7.79 6.77 -3.54
CA LEU A 30 7.78 6.01 -2.29
C LEU A 30 6.85 6.62 -1.24
N LEU A 31 6.87 7.96 -1.10
CA LEU A 31 5.97 8.67 -0.21
C LEU A 31 4.50 8.50 -0.60
N ASP A 32 4.19 8.59 -1.90
CA ASP A 32 2.81 8.43 -2.39
C ASP A 32 2.27 7.02 -2.12
N ILE A 33 3.07 5.98 -2.43
CA ILE A 33 2.71 4.58 -2.14
C ILE A 33 2.56 4.34 -0.64
N SER A 34 3.47 4.90 0.19
CA SER A 34 3.36 4.79 1.65
C SER A 34 2.06 5.39 2.16
N GLN A 35 1.64 6.54 1.63
CA GLN A 35 0.41 7.19 2.05
C GLN A 35 -0.85 6.42 1.62
N GLN A 36 -0.82 5.80 0.44
CA GLN A 36 -1.90 4.92 -0.03
C GLN A 36 -2.03 3.66 0.83
N LEU A 37 -0.89 3.05 1.20
CA LEU A 37 -0.86 1.89 2.10
C LEU A 37 -1.49 2.21 3.46
N ASP A 38 -1.15 3.35 4.06
CA ASP A 38 -1.71 3.77 5.35
C ASP A 38 -3.24 3.90 5.29
N ASP A 39 -3.80 4.52 4.25
CA ASP A 39 -5.25 4.66 4.10
C ASP A 39 -5.93 3.30 3.91
N LEU A 40 -5.36 2.41 3.10
CA LEU A 40 -5.89 1.06 2.89
C LEU A 40 -5.87 0.22 4.18
N ILE A 41 -4.79 0.30 4.96
CA ILE A 41 -4.68 -0.38 6.25
C ILE A 41 -5.75 0.14 7.22
N VAL A 42 -5.94 1.46 7.32
CA VAL A 42 -6.99 2.05 8.17
C VAL A 42 -8.39 1.60 7.72
N ARG A 43 -8.66 1.58 6.41
CA ARG A 43 -9.93 1.10 5.86
C ARG A 43 -10.17 -0.38 6.15
N TYR A 44 -9.13 -1.21 6.08
CA TYR A 44 -9.20 -2.62 6.44
C TYR A 44 -9.54 -2.80 7.91
N TYR A 45 -8.80 -2.16 8.81
CA TYR A 45 -9.06 -2.26 10.25
C TYR A 45 -10.46 -1.77 10.63
N ARG A 46 -10.96 -0.69 10.02
CA ARG A 46 -12.33 -0.19 10.26
C ARG A 46 -13.44 -1.14 9.81
N ARG A 47 -13.15 -2.06 8.88
CA ARG A 47 -14.13 -3.04 8.39
C ARG A 47 -14.05 -4.38 9.11
N VAL A 48 -12.91 -4.67 9.71
CA VAL A 48 -12.66 -5.92 10.46
C VAL A 48 -12.92 -5.76 11.95
N ALA A 49 -12.80 -4.54 12.50
CA ALA A 49 -13.22 -4.17 13.86
C ALA A 49 -14.73 -3.97 13.97
#